data_AF-M4SXC9-F1
#
_entry.id   AF-M4SXC9-F1
#
_cell.length_a   1.000
_cell.length_b   1.000
_cell.length_c   1.000
_cell.angle_alpha   90.00
_cell.angle_beta   90.00
_cell.angle_gamma   90.00
#
_symmetry.space_group_name_H-M   'P 1'
#
loop_
_entity.id
_entity.type
_entity.pdbx_description
1 polymer ?
#
loop_
_entity_poly.entity_id
_entity_poly.type
_entity_poly.pdbx_seq_one_letter_code
_entity_poly.pdbx_strand_id
1 'polypeptide(L)'
;MYATIATTVLSESIQIRVYDLETAATDAADECTAAKQATELAASMEATVTTAASRAAEFTEAATKLRIMAVTQDESAAAATYAAAAGASKAAMAILVQLSENAPKINAATSSLRATATTAELLSVLKGLTLGDKAMATATNYNTQSNRPLTFTLLNENGACMASKGKRQVAKEGPASKGNTDHDRITLVTAEIRKSDGDATKDLFLCASNTQTAFDAGQTCSGDATNVGLKGGKVFEPKLIKINRKDKAAGSDYNEAESGTANIIHGETYKRQLKAIALGLDAAQVLEAVPDPSDWLTKAGQKVDTKLLANVLKGAGKLEGAQKNHPSTKELANQLYGID
;
A
#
# COMPACT_ATOMS: atom_id res chain seq x y z
N MET A 1 7.00 -2.44 42.75
CA MET A 1 6.74 -1.23 41.94
C MET A 1 7.86 -0.93 40.92
N TYR A 2 8.64 -1.93 40.47
CA TYR A 2 9.80 -1.73 39.58
C TYR A 2 9.71 -2.52 38.25
N ALA A 3 8.61 -3.23 38.01
CA ALA A 3 8.38 -4.01 36.79
C ALA A 3 7.93 -3.14 35.59
N THR A 4 7.60 -1.87 35.83
CA THR A 4 6.94 -0.98 34.84
C THR A 4 7.93 -0.09 34.06
N ILE A 5 9.19 0.04 34.52
CA ILE A 5 10.18 0.97 33.94
C ILE A 5 11.07 0.26 32.90
N ALA A 6 11.19 -1.07 32.93
CA ALA A 6 12.09 -1.81 32.05
C ALA A 6 11.49 -2.08 30.65
N THR A 7 10.17 -2.16 30.52
CA THR A 7 9.47 -2.23 29.22
C THR A 7 9.56 -0.93 28.42
N THR A 8 9.78 0.20 29.10
CA THR A 8 9.82 1.53 28.47
C THR A 8 11.14 1.80 27.75
N VAL A 9 12.28 1.33 28.29
CA VAL A 9 13.61 1.69 27.76
C VAL A 9 14.05 0.86 26.55
N LEU A 10 13.54 -0.37 26.39
CA LEU A 10 13.71 -1.13 25.14
C LEU A 10 12.76 -0.64 24.02
N SER A 11 11.67 0.07 24.38
CA SER A 11 10.73 0.65 23.42
C SER A 11 11.15 2.03 22.90
N GLU A 12 12.17 2.67 23.48
CA GLU A 12 12.54 4.05 23.15
C GLU A 12 13.60 4.19 22.03
N SER A 13 14.33 3.12 21.66
CA SER A 13 15.35 3.22 20.61
C SER A 13 14.85 2.97 19.18
N ILE A 14 13.66 2.40 18.99
CA ILE A 14 12.91 2.47 17.72
C ILE A 14 11.43 2.40 18.14
N GLN A 15 10.67 3.51 18.06
CA GLN A 15 9.21 3.42 18.05
C GLN A 15 8.80 2.71 16.75
N ILE A 16 8.88 1.38 16.74
CA ILE A 16 8.29 0.56 15.69
C ILE A 16 6.80 0.69 15.94
N ARG A 17 6.13 1.56 15.19
CA ARG A 17 4.69 1.43 15.04
C ARG A 17 4.46 0.03 14.48
N VAL A 18 3.93 -0.86 15.30
CA VAL A 18 3.29 -2.08 14.81
C VAL A 18 2.15 -1.57 13.94
N TYR A 19 2.35 -1.64 12.63
CA TYR A 19 1.29 -1.40 11.67
C TYR A 19 0.66 -2.76 11.43
N ASP A 20 -0.55 -2.93 11.94
CA ASP A 20 -1.35 -4.10 11.63
C ASP A 20 -1.64 -4.10 10.12
N LEU A 21 -1.64 -5.29 9.52
CA LEU A 21 -1.99 -5.44 8.10
C LEU A 21 -3.49 -5.20 7.90
N GLU A 22 -3.86 -3.96 7.62
CA GLU A 22 -5.26 -3.58 7.40
C GLU A 22 -5.62 -3.56 5.91
N THR A 23 -6.57 -4.43 5.53
CA THR A 23 -7.26 -4.34 4.25
C THR A 23 -8.54 -3.53 4.37
N ALA A 24 -8.98 -2.93 3.26
CA ALA A 24 -10.18 -2.10 3.26
C ALA A 24 -11.43 -2.90 3.70
N ALA A 25 -12.17 -2.35 4.66
CA ALA A 25 -13.40 -2.97 5.16
C ALA A 25 -14.62 -2.73 4.26
N THR A 26 -14.61 -1.64 3.49
CA THR A 26 -15.69 -1.26 2.58
C THR A 26 -15.14 -0.90 1.20
N ASP A 27 -15.95 -1.11 0.17
CA ASP A 27 -15.59 -0.69 -1.19
C ASP A 27 -15.47 0.83 -1.24
N ALA A 28 -14.55 1.35 -2.03
CA ALA A 28 -14.45 2.78 -2.24
C ALA A 28 -15.71 3.31 -2.95
N ALA A 29 -16.18 4.47 -2.52
CA ALA A 29 -17.33 5.16 -3.11
C ALA A 29 -16.95 6.13 -4.25
N ASP A 30 -15.66 6.44 -4.40
CA ASP A 30 -15.12 7.29 -5.46
C ASP A 30 -13.64 6.97 -5.74
N GLU A 31 -13.08 7.58 -6.79
CA GLU A 31 -11.71 7.29 -7.24
C GLU A 31 -10.67 7.68 -6.19
N CYS A 32 -10.94 8.74 -5.43
CA CYS A 32 -10.01 9.26 -4.43
C CYS A 32 -9.95 8.40 -3.18
N THR A 33 -11.08 7.81 -2.80
CA THR A 33 -11.16 6.81 -1.75
C THR A 33 -10.46 5.53 -2.19
N ALA A 34 -10.62 5.10 -3.46
CA ALA A 34 -9.90 3.93 -3.99
C ALA A 34 -8.38 4.15 -4.00
N ALA A 35 -7.92 5.34 -4.43
CA ALA A 35 -6.51 5.70 -4.41
C ALA A 35 -5.92 5.68 -2.99
N LYS A 36 -6.66 6.23 -2.02
CA LYS A 36 -6.26 6.24 -0.61
C LYS A 36 -6.14 4.82 -0.07
N GLN A 37 -7.16 3.98 -0.24
CA GLN A 37 -7.16 2.58 0.21
C GLN A 37 -5.97 1.80 -0.37
N ALA A 38 -5.68 1.94 -1.66
CA ALA A 38 -4.54 1.27 -2.29
C ALA A 38 -3.19 1.76 -1.73
N THR A 39 -3.07 3.07 -1.47
CA THR A 39 -1.85 3.65 -0.88
C THR A 39 -1.63 3.19 0.56
N GLU A 40 -2.69 3.16 1.38
CA GLU A 40 -2.63 2.71 2.77
C GLU A 40 -2.28 1.23 2.87
N LEU A 41 -2.89 0.39 2.03
CA LEU A 41 -2.54 -1.03 1.98
C LEU A 41 -1.07 -1.26 1.56
N ALA A 42 -0.57 -0.50 0.58
CA ALA A 42 0.82 -0.58 0.17
C ALA A 42 1.76 -0.19 1.32
N ALA A 43 1.46 0.89 2.04
CA ALA A 43 2.25 1.35 3.17
C ALA A 43 2.25 0.32 4.32
N SER A 44 1.10 -0.29 4.62
CA SER A 44 0.98 -1.34 5.63
C SER A 44 1.81 -2.58 5.26
N MET A 45 1.76 -3.02 4.00
CA MET A 45 2.63 -4.12 3.53
C MET A 45 4.12 -3.78 3.66
N GLU A 46 4.55 -2.58 3.30
CA GLU A 46 5.95 -2.14 3.46
C GLU A 46 6.38 -2.08 4.94
N ALA A 47 5.46 -1.73 5.82
CA ALA A 47 5.68 -1.74 7.26
C ALA A 47 5.90 -3.16 7.80
N THR A 48 5.25 -4.20 7.26
CA THR A 48 5.49 -5.60 7.69
C THR A 48 6.93 -6.05 7.40
N VAL A 49 7.50 -5.65 6.25
CA VAL A 49 8.90 -5.93 5.89
C VAL A 49 9.84 -5.24 6.87
N THR A 50 9.59 -3.96 7.15
CA THR A 50 10.41 -3.16 8.07
C THR A 50 10.35 -3.72 9.49
N THR A 51 9.16 -4.13 9.94
CA THR A 51 8.93 -4.72 11.26
C THR A 51 9.66 -6.06 11.40
N ALA A 52 9.53 -6.96 10.42
CA ALA A 52 10.23 -8.24 10.42
C ALA A 52 11.76 -8.06 10.40
N ALA A 53 12.28 -7.09 9.62
CA ALA A 53 13.70 -6.77 9.61
C ALA A 53 14.20 -6.28 10.98
N SER A 54 13.42 -5.43 11.66
CA SER A 54 13.76 -4.98 13.02
C SER A 54 13.76 -6.14 14.01
N ARG A 55 12.73 -7.00 13.98
CA ARG A 55 12.66 -8.18 14.85
C ARG A 55 13.87 -9.11 14.65
N ALA A 56 14.31 -9.32 13.40
CA ALA A 56 15.52 -10.10 13.12
C ALA A 56 16.79 -9.45 13.71
N ALA A 57 16.91 -8.12 13.65
CA ALA A 57 18.02 -7.38 14.25
C ALA A 57 18.01 -7.51 15.78
N GLU A 58 16.84 -7.39 16.41
CA GLU A 58 16.68 -7.54 17.86
C GLU A 58 17.05 -8.95 18.34
N PHE A 59 16.67 -10.01 17.61
CA PHE A 59 17.11 -11.37 17.92
C PHE A 59 18.62 -11.56 17.80
N THR A 60 19.24 -10.93 16.78
CA THR A 60 20.71 -10.94 16.61
C THR A 60 21.42 -10.25 17.77
N GLU A 61 20.88 -9.10 18.19
CA GLU A 61 21.40 -8.35 19.33
C GLU A 61 21.26 -9.12 20.63
N ALA A 62 20.09 -9.73 20.87
CA ALA A 62 19.84 -10.59 22.03
C ALA A 62 20.82 -11.79 22.06
N ALA A 63 21.05 -12.45 20.92
CA ALA A 63 22.00 -13.54 20.82
C ALA A 63 23.43 -13.10 21.21
N THR A 64 23.85 -11.92 20.73
CA THR A 64 25.19 -11.36 21.01
C THR A 64 25.35 -11.05 22.50
N LYS A 65 24.35 -10.39 23.10
CA LYS A 65 24.35 -10.08 24.54
C LYS A 65 24.40 -11.35 25.40
N LEU A 66 23.64 -12.39 25.04
CA LEU A 66 23.66 -13.67 25.75
C LEU A 66 25.02 -14.37 25.65
N ARG A 67 25.66 -14.39 24.46
CA ARG A 67 27.02 -14.94 24.33
C ARG A 67 28.02 -14.24 25.24
N ILE A 68 27.93 -12.93 25.35
CA ILE A 68 28.79 -12.13 26.23
C ILE A 68 28.55 -12.48 27.70
N MET A 69 27.29 -12.56 28.12
CA MET A 69 26.92 -12.94 29.49
C MET A 69 27.45 -14.33 29.87
N ALA A 70 27.37 -15.29 28.94
CA ALA A 70 27.83 -16.66 29.18
C ALA A 70 29.32 -16.74 29.54
N VAL A 71 30.16 -15.82 29.05
CA VAL A 71 31.61 -15.78 29.36
C VAL A 71 31.88 -15.43 30.84
N THR A 72 30.92 -14.80 31.52
CA THR A 72 31.06 -14.35 32.91
C THR A 72 30.36 -15.25 33.93
N GLN A 73 29.80 -16.37 33.48
CA GLN A 73 28.99 -17.27 34.30
C GLN A 73 29.71 -18.58 34.64
N ASP A 74 29.27 -19.22 35.71
CA ASP A 74 29.68 -20.59 36.07
C ASP A 74 29.24 -21.58 34.98
N GLU A 75 29.96 -22.69 34.85
CA GLU A 75 29.93 -23.61 33.69
C GLU A 75 28.52 -24.08 33.29
N SER A 76 27.67 -24.41 34.27
CA SER A 76 26.29 -24.87 34.01
C SER A 76 25.36 -23.74 33.52
N ALA A 77 25.54 -22.52 34.04
CA ALA A 77 24.80 -21.34 33.63
C ALA A 77 25.31 -20.84 32.26
N ALA A 78 26.62 -20.89 32.02
CA ALA A 78 27.23 -20.56 30.74
C ALA A 78 26.68 -21.44 29.61
N ALA A 79 26.60 -22.76 29.81
CA ALA A 79 26.05 -23.69 28.82
C ALA A 79 24.58 -23.37 28.46
N ALA A 80 23.73 -23.09 29.45
CA ALA A 80 22.34 -22.70 29.23
C ALA A 80 22.21 -21.36 28.50
N THR A 81 23.07 -20.38 28.84
CA THR A 81 23.08 -19.06 28.20
C THR A 81 23.57 -19.14 26.76
N TYR A 82 24.57 -19.97 26.44
CA TYR A 82 24.97 -20.26 25.06
C TYR A 82 23.86 -20.93 24.24
N ALA A 83 23.12 -21.87 24.83
CA ALA A 83 22.00 -22.51 24.17
C ALA A 83 20.89 -21.51 23.83
N ALA A 84 20.58 -20.57 24.73
CA ALA A 84 19.63 -19.50 24.46
C ALA A 84 20.12 -18.53 23.37
N ALA A 85 21.40 -18.17 23.37
CA ALA A 85 21.98 -17.36 22.29
C ALA A 85 21.87 -18.04 20.92
N ALA A 86 22.09 -19.35 20.85
CA ALA A 86 21.89 -20.14 19.63
C ALA A 86 20.42 -20.15 19.21
N GLY A 87 19.49 -20.25 20.17
CA GLY A 87 18.04 -20.12 19.93
C GLY A 87 17.65 -18.78 19.31
N ALA A 88 18.14 -17.67 19.88
CA ALA A 88 17.92 -16.32 19.34
C ALA A 88 18.53 -16.16 17.94
N SER A 89 19.76 -16.65 17.72
CA SER A 89 20.39 -16.62 16.39
C SER A 89 19.58 -17.39 15.35
N LYS A 90 19.05 -18.57 15.74
CA LYS A 90 18.19 -19.38 14.87
C LYS A 90 16.88 -18.66 14.53
N ALA A 91 16.28 -17.97 15.50
CA ALA A 91 15.09 -17.16 15.26
C ALA A 91 15.38 -16.00 14.30
N ALA A 92 16.45 -15.24 14.51
CA ALA A 92 16.89 -14.19 13.59
C ALA A 92 17.06 -14.72 12.16
N MET A 93 17.80 -15.83 11.99
CA MET A 93 18.01 -16.44 10.68
C MET A 93 16.70 -16.91 10.03
N ALA A 94 15.78 -17.50 10.81
CA ALA A 94 14.48 -17.90 10.28
C ALA A 94 13.68 -16.69 9.76
N ILE A 95 13.70 -15.57 10.47
CA ILE A 95 13.05 -14.33 10.01
C ILE A 95 13.74 -13.79 8.75
N LEU A 96 15.08 -13.81 8.68
CA LEU A 96 15.82 -13.39 7.48
C LEU A 96 15.50 -14.25 6.26
N VAL A 97 15.34 -15.57 6.43
CA VAL A 97 14.90 -16.47 5.36
C VAL A 97 13.49 -16.08 4.90
N GLN A 98 12.55 -15.89 5.82
CA GLN A 98 11.19 -15.45 5.47
C GLN A 98 11.19 -14.09 4.76
N LEU A 99 12.02 -13.13 5.18
CA LEU A 99 12.19 -11.85 4.51
C LEU A 99 12.68 -12.04 3.07
N SER A 100 13.69 -12.88 2.85
CA SER A 100 14.23 -13.13 1.51
C SER A 100 13.20 -13.75 0.55
N GLU A 101 12.31 -14.60 1.07
CA GLU A 101 11.26 -15.26 0.30
C GLU A 101 10.03 -14.37 0.03
N ASN A 102 9.70 -13.47 0.96
CA ASN A 102 8.43 -12.74 0.96
C ASN A 102 8.55 -11.26 0.58
N ALA A 103 9.69 -10.61 0.83
CA ALA A 103 9.89 -9.21 0.45
C ALA A 103 9.73 -8.96 -1.07
N PRO A 104 10.19 -9.83 -1.99
CA PRO A 104 9.95 -9.63 -3.43
C PRO A 104 8.47 -9.67 -3.81
N LYS A 105 7.65 -10.51 -3.14
CA LYS A 105 6.21 -10.61 -3.37
C LYS A 105 5.50 -9.34 -2.89
N ILE A 106 5.89 -8.85 -1.72
CA ILE A 106 5.40 -7.58 -1.18
C ILE A 106 5.76 -6.42 -2.10
N ASN A 107 7.00 -6.33 -2.60
CA ASN A 107 7.41 -5.28 -3.54
C ASN A 107 6.61 -5.30 -4.85
N ALA A 108 6.31 -6.49 -5.39
CA ALA A 108 5.46 -6.62 -6.57
C ALA A 108 4.01 -6.16 -6.31
N ALA A 109 3.48 -6.48 -5.12
CA ALA A 109 2.17 -6.05 -4.68
C ALA A 109 2.09 -4.54 -4.45
N THR A 110 3.08 -3.94 -3.77
CA THR A 110 3.11 -2.50 -3.49
C THR A 110 3.24 -1.68 -4.78
N SER A 111 4.04 -2.16 -5.74
CA SER A 111 4.09 -1.59 -7.09
C SER A 111 2.74 -1.64 -7.80
N SER A 112 2.04 -2.78 -7.71
CA SER A 112 0.70 -2.93 -8.29
C SER A 112 -0.33 -2.01 -7.63
N LEU A 113 -0.30 -1.90 -6.30
CA LEU A 113 -1.17 -0.99 -5.53
C LEU A 113 -0.90 0.48 -5.84
N ARG A 114 0.37 0.88 -5.98
CA ARG A 114 0.74 2.24 -6.41
C ARG A 114 0.25 2.53 -7.83
N ALA A 115 0.32 1.57 -8.74
CA ALA A 115 -0.23 1.71 -10.08
C ALA A 115 -1.76 1.86 -10.06
N THR A 116 -2.46 1.08 -9.22
CA THR A 116 -3.90 1.24 -8.95
C THR A 116 -4.21 2.64 -8.42
N ALA A 117 -3.48 3.11 -7.41
CA ALA A 117 -3.66 4.44 -6.83
C ALA A 117 -3.44 5.56 -7.85
N THR A 118 -2.36 5.47 -8.63
CA THR A 118 -2.03 6.45 -9.69
C THR A 118 -3.12 6.48 -10.76
N THR A 119 -3.64 5.32 -11.16
CA THR A 119 -4.74 5.21 -12.12
C THR A 119 -6.00 5.88 -11.59
N ALA A 120 -6.34 5.61 -10.34
CA ALA A 120 -7.50 6.21 -9.68
C ALA A 120 -7.37 7.74 -9.55
N GLU A 121 -6.18 8.23 -9.17
CA GLU A 121 -5.87 9.66 -9.13
C GLU A 121 -5.98 10.30 -10.51
N LEU A 122 -5.41 9.68 -11.56
CA LEU A 122 -5.53 10.16 -12.93
C LEU A 122 -6.99 10.25 -13.39
N LEU A 123 -7.78 9.21 -13.14
CA LEU A 123 -9.20 9.18 -13.52
C LEU A 123 -10.06 10.16 -12.71
N SER A 124 -9.66 10.48 -11.47
CA SER A 124 -10.26 11.55 -10.68
C SER A 124 -10.11 12.93 -11.34
N VAL A 125 -9.08 13.12 -12.17
CA VAL A 125 -8.84 14.34 -12.94
C VAL A 125 -9.57 14.26 -14.28
N LEU A 126 -9.36 13.16 -15.01
CA LEU A 126 -9.93 12.98 -16.35
C LEU A 126 -11.46 12.94 -16.37
N LYS A 127 -12.14 12.66 -15.25
CA LYS A 127 -13.60 12.82 -15.15
C LYS A 127 -14.11 14.24 -15.39
N GLY A 128 -13.24 15.24 -15.21
CA GLY A 128 -13.51 16.64 -15.54
C GLY A 128 -13.19 17.03 -16.98
N LEU A 129 -12.70 16.09 -17.80
CA LEU A 129 -12.41 16.33 -19.21
C LEU A 129 -13.71 16.41 -20.01
N THR A 130 -13.89 17.53 -20.70
CA THR A 130 -15.04 17.79 -21.57
C THR A 130 -14.56 18.15 -22.96
N LEU A 131 -15.30 17.69 -23.96
CA LEU A 131 -15.18 18.14 -25.34
C LEU A 131 -16.08 19.35 -25.54
N GLY A 132 -15.56 20.42 -26.14
CA GLY A 132 -16.36 21.60 -26.49
C GLY A 132 -17.23 21.36 -27.72
N ASP A 133 -18.36 22.05 -27.78
CA ASP A 133 -19.27 22.02 -28.93
C ASP A 133 -18.55 22.49 -30.21
N LYS A 134 -18.96 21.90 -31.34
CA LYS A 134 -18.66 22.39 -32.68
C LYS A 134 -19.93 22.73 -33.40
N ALA A 135 -20.10 24.01 -33.74
CA ALA A 135 -21.24 24.51 -34.47
C ALA A 135 -21.42 23.77 -35.80
N MET A 136 -22.66 23.72 -36.28
CA MET A 136 -22.98 23.22 -37.61
C MET A 136 -22.20 23.99 -38.68
N ALA A 137 -21.45 23.27 -39.52
CA ALA A 137 -20.76 23.84 -40.67
C ALA A 137 -20.75 22.83 -41.82
N THR A 138 -20.57 23.29 -43.05
CA THR A 138 -20.53 22.42 -44.22
C THR A 138 -19.50 21.31 -44.03
N ALA A 139 -19.85 20.06 -44.37
CA ALA A 139 -19.00 18.89 -44.09
C ALA A 139 -17.58 19.02 -44.68
N THR A 140 -17.42 19.73 -45.79
CA THR A 140 -16.13 20.06 -46.41
C THR A 140 -15.23 20.90 -45.50
N ASN A 141 -15.78 21.70 -44.59
CA ASN A 141 -15.01 22.43 -43.59
C ASN A 141 -14.39 21.49 -42.55
N TYR A 142 -14.85 20.24 -42.48
CA TYR A 142 -14.27 19.20 -41.65
C TYR A 142 -13.63 18.12 -42.51
N ASN A 143 -12.95 18.39 -43.62
CA ASN A 143 -12.31 17.33 -44.44
C ASN A 143 -10.80 17.17 -44.20
N THR A 144 -10.15 18.09 -43.48
CA THR A 144 -8.71 18.05 -43.15
C THR A 144 -8.47 18.20 -41.66
N GLN A 145 -7.34 17.68 -41.15
CA GLN A 145 -7.00 17.78 -39.73
C GLN A 145 -6.87 19.24 -39.24
N SER A 146 -6.35 20.13 -40.10
CA SER A 146 -6.20 21.56 -39.83
C SER A 146 -7.52 22.29 -39.63
N ASN A 147 -8.61 21.80 -40.24
CA ASN A 147 -9.94 22.43 -40.16
C ASN A 147 -10.87 21.71 -39.15
N ARG A 148 -10.35 20.77 -38.36
CA ARG A 148 -11.09 19.97 -37.36
C ARG A 148 -10.57 20.14 -35.91
N PRO A 149 -10.24 21.34 -35.39
CA PRO A 149 -9.64 21.41 -34.06
C PRO A 149 -10.70 21.08 -33.00
N LEU A 150 -10.77 19.84 -32.51
CA LEU A 150 -11.53 19.52 -31.30
C LEU A 150 -10.92 20.28 -30.12
N THR A 151 -11.78 20.87 -29.29
CA THR A 151 -11.33 21.66 -28.13
C THR A 151 -11.68 20.88 -26.89
N PHE A 152 -10.68 20.52 -26.09
CA PHE A 152 -10.89 19.85 -24.82
C PHE A 152 -10.64 20.82 -23.68
N THR A 153 -11.50 20.77 -22.66
CA THR A 153 -11.34 21.52 -21.43
C THR A 153 -11.24 20.55 -20.27
N LEU A 154 -10.24 20.74 -19.42
CA LEU A 154 -10.05 19.96 -18.20
C LEU A 154 -10.29 20.87 -17.01
N LEU A 155 -11.41 20.66 -16.31
CA LEU A 155 -11.72 21.38 -15.08
C LEU A 155 -11.07 20.64 -13.90
N ASN A 156 -9.83 20.99 -13.58
CA ASN A 156 -9.18 20.59 -12.33
C ASN A 156 -8.22 21.67 -11.82
N GLU A 157 -8.70 22.49 -10.89
CA GLU A 157 -7.93 23.60 -10.33
C GLU A 157 -6.97 23.20 -9.20
N ASN A 158 -7.22 22.05 -8.55
CA ASN A 158 -6.52 21.68 -7.31
C ASN A 158 -5.58 20.47 -7.45
N GLY A 159 -5.65 19.73 -8.56
CA GLY A 159 -4.90 18.50 -8.78
C GLY A 159 -5.68 17.24 -8.41
N ALA A 160 -5.08 16.07 -8.65
CA ALA A 160 -5.73 14.78 -8.43
C ALA A 160 -6.12 14.59 -6.97
N CYS A 161 -7.39 14.28 -6.71
CA CYS A 161 -7.91 14.00 -5.38
C CYS A 161 -7.64 15.10 -4.33
N MET A 162 -7.56 16.35 -4.75
CA MET A 162 -7.42 17.52 -3.88
C MET A 162 -8.73 18.29 -3.79
N ALA A 163 -9.14 18.64 -2.58
CA ALA A 163 -10.27 19.55 -2.32
C ALA A 163 -9.84 21.02 -2.40
N SER A 164 -8.58 21.30 -2.04
CA SER A 164 -7.93 22.61 -2.18
C SER A 164 -6.41 22.42 -2.09
N LYS A 165 -5.63 23.48 -2.32
CA LYS A 165 -4.16 23.43 -2.20
C LYS A 165 -3.74 22.84 -0.84
N GLY A 166 -3.04 21.71 -0.88
CA GLY A 166 -2.55 21.01 0.31
C GLY A 166 -3.60 20.21 1.10
N LYS A 167 -4.87 20.23 0.70
CA LYS A 167 -5.94 19.46 1.35
C LYS A 167 -6.51 18.41 0.39
N ARG A 168 -6.25 17.12 0.68
CA ARG A 168 -6.88 16.01 -0.04
C ARG A 168 -8.40 16.05 0.11
N GLN A 169 -9.12 15.55 -0.89
CA GLN A 169 -10.54 15.27 -0.77
C GLN A 169 -10.78 14.31 0.39
N VAL A 170 -11.77 14.64 1.22
CA VAL A 170 -12.16 13.78 2.32
C VAL A 170 -12.67 12.48 1.70
N ALA A 171 -12.11 11.35 2.15
CA ALA A 171 -12.60 10.05 1.72
C ALA A 171 -14.09 9.97 2.07
N LYS A 172 -14.92 9.56 1.12
CA LYS A 172 -16.30 9.22 1.42
C LYS A 172 -16.27 7.84 2.05
N GLU A 173 -16.05 7.84 3.35
CA GLU A 173 -15.77 6.64 4.11
C GLU A 173 -16.94 5.65 4.04
N GLY A 174 -16.62 4.38 4.24
CA GLY A 174 -17.18 3.72 5.42
C GLY A 174 -16.04 3.37 6.39
N PRO A 175 -16.02 3.91 7.62
CA PRO A 175 -15.25 3.34 8.70
C PRO A 175 -16.14 2.29 9.36
N ALA A 176 -16.02 1.05 8.93
CA ALA A 176 -16.43 -0.09 9.75
C ALA A 176 -15.19 -0.93 9.92
N SER A 177 -14.85 -1.34 11.13
CA SER A 177 -13.86 -2.39 11.32
C SER A 177 -14.31 -3.61 10.53
N LYS A 178 -13.41 -4.20 9.75
CA LYS A 178 -13.67 -5.43 9.02
C LYS A 178 -14.14 -6.51 10.00
N GLY A 179 -15.29 -7.13 9.74
CA GLY A 179 -15.77 -8.23 10.56
C GLY A 179 -14.97 -9.51 10.27
N ASN A 180 -14.95 -10.46 11.22
CA ASN A 180 -14.29 -11.76 11.03
C ASN A 180 -14.82 -12.55 9.82
N THR A 181 -16.01 -12.22 9.31
CA THR A 181 -16.62 -12.82 8.13
C THR A 181 -16.22 -12.16 6.81
N ASP A 182 -15.65 -10.96 6.81
CA ASP A 182 -15.34 -10.20 5.60
C ASP A 182 -14.07 -10.71 4.88
N HIS A 183 -14.12 -10.73 3.55
CA HIS A 183 -12.98 -11.07 2.69
C HIS A 183 -12.12 -9.81 2.43
N ASP A 184 -10.84 -10.00 2.06
CA ASP A 184 -10.02 -8.86 1.60
C ASP A 184 -10.63 -8.22 0.36
N ARG A 185 -10.74 -6.88 0.38
CA ARG A 185 -11.38 -6.10 -0.68
C ARG A 185 -10.39 -5.14 -1.32
N ILE A 186 -10.52 -4.96 -2.63
CA ILE A 186 -9.79 -3.96 -3.40
C ILE A 186 -10.80 -3.29 -4.34
N THR A 187 -10.76 -1.97 -4.41
CA THR A 187 -11.49 -1.24 -5.46
C THR A 187 -10.51 -0.81 -6.53
N LEU A 188 -10.73 -1.27 -7.76
CA LEU A 188 -10.02 -0.81 -8.94
C LEU A 188 -10.81 0.32 -9.60
N VAL A 189 -10.12 1.27 -10.23
CA VAL A 189 -10.75 2.33 -11.01
C VAL A 189 -10.38 2.15 -12.46
N THR A 190 -11.40 2.09 -13.32
CA THR A 190 -11.28 2.12 -14.78
C THR A 190 -12.10 3.28 -15.33
N ALA A 191 -12.10 3.48 -16.65
CA ALA A 191 -12.99 4.42 -17.30
C ALA A 191 -13.65 3.77 -18.51
N GLU A 192 -14.92 4.11 -18.72
CA GLU A 192 -15.64 3.81 -19.94
C GLU A 192 -15.68 5.03 -20.85
N ILE A 193 -15.58 4.77 -22.14
CA ILE A 193 -15.84 5.78 -23.16
C ILE A 193 -17.34 6.09 -23.13
N ARG A 194 -17.69 7.35 -22.91
CA ARG A 194 -19.08 7.79 -23.02
C ARG A 194 -19.56 7.57 -24.45
N LYS A 195 -20.72 6.94 -24.60
CA LYS A 195 -21.39 6.79 -25.89
C LYS A 195 -22.33 7.97 -26.09
N SER A 196 -22.60 8.31 -27.35
CA SER A 196 -23.69 9.21 -27.68
C SER A 196 -25.00 8.62 -27.16
N ASP A 197 -25.77 9.43 -26.42
CA ASP A 197 -27.08 9.03 -25.90
C ASP A 197 -28.19 9.13 -26.97
N GLY A 198 -27.86 9.45 -28.22
CA GLY A 198 -28.78 9.49 -29.36
C GLY A 198 -29.72 10.70 -29.40
N ASP A 199 -29.61 11.61 -28.44
CA ASP A 199 -30.40 12.84 -28.33
C ASP A 199 -29.50 14.06 -28.59
N ALA A 200 -29.99 14.98 -29.44
CA ALA A 200 -29.26 16.18 -29.88
C ALA A 200 -28.86 17.15 -28.76
N THR A 201 -29.45 16.99 -27.57
CA THR A 201 -29.13 17.76 -26.37
C THR A 201 -28.10 17.11 -25.46
N LYS A 202 -27.72 15.85 -25.74
CA LYS A 202 -26.86 15.05 -24.86
C LYS A 202 -25.41 15.05 -25.32
N ASP A 203 -24.55 14.65 -24.40
CA ASP A 203 -23.10 14.65 -24.59
C ASP A 203 -22.69 13.79 -25.81
N LEU A 204 -21.67 14.26 -26.52
CA LEU A 204 -21.01 13.54 -27.63
C LEU A 204 -21.94 13.16 -28.79
N PHE A 205 -22.88 14.04 -29.12
CA PHE A 205 -23.82 13.80 -30.21
C PHE A 205 -23.37 14.44 -31.53
N LEU A 206 -23.21 13.62 -32.58
CA LEU A 206 -22.92 14.08 -33.93
C LEU A 206 -24.22 14.20 -34.72
N CYS A 207 -24.46 15.35 -35.33
CA CYS A 207 -25.66 15.60 -36.14
C CYS A 207 -25.28 16.15 -37.50
N ALA A 208 -25.96 15.68 -38.54
CA ALA A 208 -25.94 16.30 -39.86
C ALA A 208 -27.28 17.00 -40.13
N SER A 209 -27.25 18.24 -40.61
CA SER A 209 -28.45 19.03 -40.92
C SER A 209 -28.23 20.00 -42.07
N ASN A 210 -29.30 20.37 -42.77
CA ASN A 210 -29.25 21.42 -43.80
C ASN A 210 -29.31 22.83 -43.19
N THR A 211 -29.49 22.95 -41.87
CA THR A 211 -29.41 24.23 -41.15
C THR A 211 -28.00 24.44 -40.57
N GLN A 212 -27.59 25.70 -40.47
CA GLN A 212 -26.36 26.11 -39.75
C GLN A 212 -26.65 26.61 -38.33
N THR A 213 -27.86 26.40 -37.84
CA THR A 213 -28.27 26.80 -36.49
C THR A 213 -27.51 26.00 -35.43
N ALA A 214 -27.26 26.63 -34.28
CA ALA A 214 -26.64 25.98 -33.13
C ALA A 214 -27.46 24.78 -32.63
N PHE A 215 -26.79 23.85 -31.93
CA PHE A 215 -27.42 22.70 -31.30
C PHE A 215 -28.57 23.11 -30.37
N ASP A 216 -29.79 22.68 -30.70
CA ASP A 216 -30.97 22.86 -29.86
C ASP A 216 -31.77 21.55 -29.70
N ALA A 217 -32.72 21.56 -28.76
CA ALA A 217 -33.54 20.40 -28.42
C ALA A 217 -34.55 19.99 -29.51
N GLY A 218 -34.73 20.79 -30.56
CA GLY A 218 -35.62 20.52 -31.68
C GLY A 218 -34.90 20.10 -32.96
N GLN A 219 -33.57 20.00 -32.94
CA GLN A 219 -32.79 19.81 -34.15
C GLN A 219 -32.97 18.40 -34.72
N THR A 220 -33.51 18.33 -35.94
CA THR A 220 -33.67 17.07 -36.67
C THR A 220 -32.41 16.76 -37.46
N CYS A 221 -31.79 15.62 -37.18
CA CYS A 221 -30.64 15.14 -37.94
C CYS A 221 -31.09 14.36 -39.18
N SER A 222 -30.36 14.51 -40.28
CA SER A 222 -30.62 13.84 -41.56
C SER A 222 -29.31 13.29 -42.14
N GLY A 223 -29.34 12.06 -42.64
CA GLY A 223 -28.16 11.37 -43.20
C GLY A 223 -27.64 11.99 -44.51
N ASP A 224 -28.49 12.72 -45.24
CA ASP A 224 -28.19 13.29 -46.56
C ASP A 224 -27.89 14.79 -46.49
N ALA A 225 -27.65 15.32 -45.28
CA ALA A 225 -27.45 16.74 -45.05
C ALA A 225 -26.02 17.22 -45.34
N THR A 226 -25.91 18.50 -45.71
CA THR A 226 -24.63 19.11 -46.13
C THR A 226 -23.80 19.72 -45.01
N ASN A 227 -24.40 20.02 -43.86
CA ASN A 227 -23.69 20.52 -42.68
C ASN A 227 -23.64 19.46 -41.58
N VAL A 228 -22.56 19.49 -40.81
CA VAL A 228 -22.33 18.59 -39.68
C VAL A 228 -21.93 19.44 -38.47
N GLY A 229 -22.37 19.05 -37.29
CA GLY A 229 -21.91 19.61 -36.03
C GLY A 229 -21.68 18.52 -35.00
N LEU A 230 -21.04 18.89 -33.90
CA LEU A 230 -20.84 18.03 -32.73
C LEU A 230 -21.32 18.75 -31.46
N LYS A 231 -22.26 18.15 -30.75
CA LYS A 231 -22.49 18.48 -29.34
C LYS A 231 -21.38 17.83 -28.52
N GLY A 232 -20.61 18.67 -27.84
CA GLY A 232 -19.54 18.25 -26.93
C GLY A 232 -20.11 17.66 -25.64
N GLY A 233 -19.28 17.55 -24.60
CA GLY A 233 -19.69 16.97 -23.30
C GLY A 233 -18.62 16.09 -22.68
N LYS A 234 -19.00 15.28 -21.68
CA LYS A 234 -18.08 14.35 -21.02
C LYS A 234 -17.64 13.25 -21.97
N VAL A 235 -16.32 13.03 -22.02
CA VAL A 235 -15.71 12.02 -22.91
C VAL A 235 -15.58 10.66 -22.23
N PHE A 236 -15.41 10.67 -20.91
CA PHE A 236 -15.16 9.48 -20.10
C PHE A 236 -16.03 9.49 -18.85
N GLU A 237 -16.37 8.28 -18.40
CA GLU A 237 -16.99 8.06 -17.10
C GLU A 237 -16.16 7.05 -16.29
N PRO A 238 -15.60 7.46 -15.15
CA PRO A 238 -14.92 6.52 -14.27
C PRO A 238 -15.88 5.43 -13.78
N LYS A 239 -15.38 4.20 -13.72
CA LYS A 239 -16.06 3.07 -13.12
C LYS A 239 -15.22 2.48 -11.99
N LEU A 240 -15.89 2.18 -10.89
CA LEU A 240 -15.33 1.49 -9.74
C LEU A 240 -15.62 0.00 -9.89
N ILE A 241 -14.57 -0.80 -10.03
CA ILE A 241 -14.66 -2.25 -10.06
C ILE A 241 -14.36 -2.76 -8.66
N LYS A 242 -15.38 -3.35 -8.04
CA LYS A 242 -15.33 -3.89 -6.69
C LYS A 242 -14.83 -5.33 -6.74
N ILE A 243 -13.71 -5.59 -6.09
CA ILE A 243 -13.04 -6.89 -6.14
C ILE A 243 -12.90 -7.44 -4.73
N ASN A 244 -13.36 -8.67 -4.54
CA ASN A 244 -13.25 -9.41 -3.29
C ASN A 244 -12.38 -10.65 -3.50
N ARG A 245 -11.60 -11.01 -2.49
CA ARG A 245 -10.94 -12.32 -2.44
C ARG A 245 -11.97 -13.43 -2.40
N LYS A 246 -11.77 -14.50 -3.17
CA LYS A 246 -12.68 -15.66 -3.22
C LYS A 246 -12.83 -16.29 -1.83
N ASP A 247 -11.71 -16.46 -1.14
CA ASP A 247 -11.60 -17.06 0.19
C ASP A 247 -10.67 -16.25 1.10
N LYS A 248 -10.70 -16.53 2.40
CA LYS A 248 -9.75 -15.96 3.37
C LYS A 248 -8.42 -16.71 3.46
N ALA A 249 -8.34 -17.90 2.88
CA ALA A 249 -7.15 -18.72 2.94
C ALA A 249 -6.02 -18.11 2.10
N ALA A 250 -4.78 -18.30 2.55
CA ALA A 250 -3.60 -17.97 1.76
C ALA A 250 -3.64 -18.70 0.40
N GLY A 251 -3.20 -18.03 -0.65
CA GLY A 251 -3.25 -18.51 -2.02
C GLY A 251 -4.60 -18.31 -2.72
N SER A 252 -5.59 -17.71 -2.06
CA SER A 252 -6.87 -17.39 -2.70
C SER A 252 -6.75 -16.23 -3.68
N ASP A 253 -7.29 -16.42 -4.88
CA ASP A 253 -7.39 -15.40 -5.91
C ASP A 253 -8.50 -14.39 -5.60
N TYR A 254 -8.40 -13.23 -6.23
CA TYR A 254 -9.52 -12.30 -6.33
C TYR A 254 -10.57 -12.78 -7.35
N ASN A 255 -11.82 -12.39 -7.16
CA ASN A 255 -12.86 -12.53 -8.17
C ASN A 255 -12.43 -11.79 -9.46
N GLU A 256 -12.87 -12.30 -10.61
CA GLU A 256 -12.55 -11.64 -11.88
C GLU A 256 -13.19 -10.25 -11.93
N ALA A 257 -12.40 -9.25 -12.32
CA ALA A 257 -12.93 -7.96 -12.71
C ALA A 257 -13.83 -8.14 -13.94
N GLU A 258 -15.04 -7.59 -13.93
CA GLU A 258 -15.91 -7.60 -15.12
C GLU A 258 -15.15 -7.03 -16.33
N SER A 259 -14.93 -7.88 -17.33
CA SER A 259 -14.25 -7.53 -18.57
C SER A 259 -15.24 -6.92 -19.57
N GLY A 260 -15.64 -5.68 -19.32
CA GLY A 260 -16.32 -4.88 -20.34
C GLY A 260 -15.34 -4.48 -21.45
N THR A 261 -15.66 -4.78 -22.72
CA THR A 261 -14.87 -4.34 -23.89
C THR A 261 -14.87 -2.82 -24.08
N ALA A 262 -15.70 -2.09 -23.32
CA ALA A 262 -15.78 -0.63 -23.31
C ALA A 262 -14.85 0.04 -22.28
N ASN A 263 -14.13 -0.75 -21.46
CA ASN A 263 -13.21 -0.25 -20.45
C ASN A 263 -11.84 0.09 -21.08
N ILE A 264 -11.32 1.28 -20.76
CA ILE A 264 -10.04 1.80 -21.28
C ILE A 264 -8.85 0.97 -20.76
N ILE A 265 -8.98 0.33 -19.61
CA ILE A 265 -7.93 -0.53 -19.04
C ILE A 265 -8.29 -2.00 -19.28
N HIS A 266 -7.40 -2.70 -20.00
CA HIS A 266 -7.56 -4.11 -20.36
C HIS A 266 -7.58 -5.02 -19.12
N GLY A 267 -8.55 -5.94 -19.09
CA GLY A 267 -8.75 -6.89 -17.99
C GLY A 267 -7.53 -7.75 -17.63
N GLU A 268 -6.68 -8.09 -18.60
CA GLU A 268 -5.44 -8.85 -18.35
C GLU A 268 -4.43 -8.09 -17.45
N THR A 269 -4.39 -6.77 -17.57
CA THR A 269 -3.53 -5.93 -16.71
C THR A 269 -4.01 -6.01 -15.26
N TYR A 270 -5.33 -5.92 -15.05
CA TYR A 270 -5.91 -6.05 -13.71
C TYR A 270 -5.74 -7.46 -13.14
N LYS A 271 -5.91 -8.52 -13.95
CA LYS A 271 -5.67 -9.90 -13.49
C LYS A 271 -4.25 -10.08 -12.96
N ARG A 272 -3.25 -9.55 -13.67
CA ARG A 272 -1.84 -9.60 -13.24
C ARG A 272 -1.61 -8.81 -11.95
N GLN A 273 -2.15 -7.59 -11.85
CA GLN A 273 -2.04 -6.75 -10.67
C GLN A 273 -2.70 -7.42 -9.45
N LEU A 274 -3.94 -7.89 -9.58
CA LEU A 274 -4.67 -8.57 -8.51
C LEU A 274 -3.94 -9.82 -8.02
N LYS A 275 -3.36 -10.63 -8.93
CA LYS A 275 -2.55 -11.79 -8.55
C LYS A 275 -1.31 -11.39 -7.75
N ALA A 276 -0.60 -10.34 -8.18
CA ALA A 276 0.55 -9.84 -7.43
C ALA A 276 0.14 -9.35 -6.03
N ILE A 277 -0.99 -8.64 -5.94
CA ILE A 277 -1.50 -8.13 -4.66
C ILE A 277 -1.89 -9.27 -3.72
N ALA A 278 -2.58 -10.30 -4.21
CA ALA A 278 -2.94 -11.48 -3.42
C ALA A 278 -1.69 -12.17 -2.84
N LEU A 279 -0.66 -12.39 -3.67
CA LEU A 279 0.60 -12.98 -3.22
C LEU A 279 1.34 -12.09 -2.20
N GLY A 280 1.26 -10.77 -2.36
CA GLY A 280 1.84 -9.82 -1.41
C GLY A 280 1.09 -9.77 -0.08
N LEU A 281 -0.25 -9.88 -0.07
CA LEU A 281 -1.05 -10.01 1.15
C LEU A 281 -0.61 -11.23 1.95
N ASP A 282 -0.55 -12.40 1.30
CA ASP A 282 -0.16 -13.64 1.97
C ASP A 282 1.27 -13.55 2.52
N ALA A 283 2.17 -12.97 1.74
CA ALA A 283 3.54 -12.71 2.14
C ALA A 283 3.64 -11.76 3.34
N ALA A 284 2.84 -10.70 3.38
CA ALA A 284 2.78 -9.75 4.48
C ALA A 284 2.23 -10.40 5.76
N GLN A 285 1.17 -11.22 5.65
CA GLN A 285 0.63 -11.99 6.79
C GLN A 285 1.66 -12.96 7.38
N VAL A 286 2.47 -13.61 6.54
CA VAL A 286 3.58 -14.47 7.01
C VAL A 286 4.60 -13.64 7.80
N LEU A 287 4.97 -12.45 7.31
CA LEU A 287 5.94 -11.59 7.99
C LEU A 287 5.38 -10.94 9.26
N GLU A 288 4.08 -10.66 9.33
CA GLU A 288 3.42 -10.14 10.53
C GLU A 288 3.44 -11.16 11.68
N ALA A 289 3.29 -12.45 11.34
CA ALA A 289 3.28 -13.58 12.26
C ALA A 289 4.66 -14.01 12.80
N VAL A 290 5.76 -13.35 12.39
CA VAL A 290 7.10 -13.66 12.92
C VAL A 290 7.15 -13.43 14.43
N PRO A 291 7.91 -14.24 15.19
CA PRO A 291 7.92 -14.15 16.65
C PRO A 291 8.39 -12.79 17.14
N ASP A 292 7.78 -12.31 18.21
CA ASP A 292 8.24 -11.13 18.94
C ASP A 292 9.39 -11.51 19.91
N PRO A 293 10.50 -10.77 19.90
CA PRO A 293 11.58 -10.95 20.88
C PRO A 293 11.12 -10.92 22.35
N SER A 294 10.08 -10.13 22.69
CA SER A 294 9.55 -10.07 24.06
C SER A 294 8.92 -11.39 24.51
N ASP A 295 8.25 -12.08 23.59
CA ASP A 295 7.61 -13.37 23.84
C ASP A 295 8.63 -14.50 23.96
N TRP A 296 9.72 -14.42 23.18
CA TRP A 296 10.80 -15.39 23.21
C TRP A 296 11.55 -15.40 24.55
N LEU A 297 11.88 -14.20 25.07
CA LEU A 297 12.51 -14.05 26.39
C LEU A 297 11.64 -14.62 27.52
N THR A 298 10.31 -14.59 27.35
CA THR A 298 9.37 -15.07 28.34
C THR A 298 9.14 -16.59 28.26
N LYS A 299 9.08 -17.16 27.05
CA LYS A 299 8.84 -18.60 26.81
C LYS A 299 10.05 -19.50 27.03
N ALA A 300 11.27 -18.97 26.92
CA ALA A 300 12.49 -19.76 27.09
C ALA A 300 12.71 -20.29 28.53
N GLY A 301 11.82 -20.00 29.49
CA GLY A 301 11.99 -20.38 30.90
C GLY A 301 13.17 -19.69 31.60
N GLN A 302 14.03 -19.02 30.83
CA GLN A 302 15.01 -18.08 31.29
C GLN A 302 14.27 -16.82 31.72
N LYS A 303 13.91 -16.74 33.00
CA LYS A 303 13.92 -15.44 33.67
C LYS A 303 15.36 -14.94 33.59
N VAL A 304 15.76 -14.37 32.46
CA VAL A 304 16.95 -13.53 32.39
C VAL A 304 16.69 -12.49 33.46
N ASP A 305 17.51 -12.49 34.51
CA ASP A 305 17.38 -11.54 35.60
C ASP A 305 17.28 -10.15 34.96
N THR A 306 16.09 -9.56 34.99
CA THR A 306 15.79 -8.33 34.28
C THR A 306 16.63 -7.18 34.81
N LYS A 307 17.20 -7.33 36.00
CA LYS A 307 18.18 -6.42 36.61
C LYS A 307 19.57 -6.60 35.99
N LEU A 308 20.02 -7.85 35.78
CA LEU A 308 21.28 -8.15 35.10
C LEU A 308 21.20 -7.74 33.63
N LEU A 309 20.10 -8.06 32.95
CA LEU A 309 19.82 -7.62 31.59
C LEU A 309 19.74 -6.09 31.52
N ALA A 310 19.04 -5.42 32.43
CA ALA A 310 19.00 -3.94 32.47
C ALA A 310 20.37 -3.31 32.76
N ASN A 311 21.22 -3.93 33.58
CA ASN A 311 22.56 -3.42 33.85
C ASN A 311 23.51 -3.59 32.66
N VAL A 312 23.37 -4.69 31.91
CA VAL A 312 24.09 -4.94 30.65
C VAL A 312 23.55 -4.04 29.53
N LEU A 313 22.23 -3.81 29.45
CA LEU A 313 21.57 -2.93 28.47
C LEU A 313 21.84 -1.43 28.72
N LYS A 314 22.03 -1.01 29.97
CA LYS A 314 22.31 0.39 30.34
C LYS A 314 23.80 0.73 30.44
N GLY A 315 24.70 -0.24 30.24
CA GLY A 315 26.13 -0.09 30.56
C GLY A 315 26.41 0.26 32.03
N ALA A 316 25.42 0.11 32.92
CA ALA A 316 25.44 0.67 34.28
C ALA A 316 26.01 -0.28 35.34
N GLY A 317 26.45 -1.48 34.93
CA GLY A 317 27.22 -2.37 35.78
C GLY A 317 28.71 -2.08 35.63
N LYS A 318 29.29 -1.32 36.55
CA LYS A 318 30.74 -1.42 36.79
C LYS A 318 31.05 -2.92 36.95
N LEU A 319 31.85 -3.47 36.05
CA LEU A 319 32.62 -4.72 36.20
C LEU A 319 33.63 -4.52 37.35
N GLU A 320 33.13 -4.22 38.55
CA GLU A 320 33.94 -4.02 39.73
C GLU A 320 34.08 -5.36 40.44
N GLY A 321 35.20 -6.01 40.16
CA GLY A 321 35.67 -7.14 40.96
C GLY A 321 36.76 -7.96 40.29
N ALA A 322 36.46 -8.59 39.14
CA ALA A 322 37.25 -9.75 38.72
C ALA A 322 37.98 -9.67 37.37
N GLN A 323 37.69 -8.70 36.48
CA GLN A 323 38.26 -8.71 35.11
C GLN A 323 38.66 -7.34 34.56
N LYS A 324 39.09 -6.41 35.43
CA LYS A 324 39.38 -5.01 35.05
C LYS A 324 40.57 -4.83 34.09
N ASN A 325 41.35 -5.89 33.81
CA ASN A 325 42.53 -5.85 32.94
C ASN A 325 42.53 -6.85 31.78
N HIS A 326 41.40 -7.49 31.45
CA HIS A 326 41.38 -8.39 30.29
C HIS A 326 41.23 -7.55 29.00
N PRO A 327 42.11 -7.69 27.98
CA PRO A 327 42.05 -6.91 26.74
C PRO A 327 40.69 -7.02 26.03
N SER A 328 40.04 -8.18 26.15
CA SER A 328 38.76 -8.46 25.52
C SER A 328 37.61 -7.60 26.05
N THR A 329 37.58 -7.22 27.33
CA THR A 329 36.45 -6.43 27.90
C THR A 329 36.43 -4.98 27.41
N LYS A 330 37.60 -4.41 27.09
CA LYS A 330 37.72 -3.06 26.53
C LYS A 330 37.35 -3.01 25.05
N GLU A 331 37.78 -4.02 24.31
CA GLU A 331 37.44 -4.20 22.89
C GLU A 331 35.94 -4.49 22.69
N LEU A 332 35.34 -5.23 23.65
CA LEU A 332 33.91 -5.52 23.70
C LEU A 332 33.05 -4.29 24.02
N ALA A 333 33.53 -3.39 24.88
CA ALA A 333 32.85 -2.13 25.16
C ALA A 333 32.84 -1.19 23.94
N ASN A 334 33.96 -1.12 23.21
CA ASN A 334 34.07 -0.33 21.98
C ASN A 334 33.18 -0.88 20.86
N GLN A 335 33.05 -2.21 20.74
CA GLN A 335 32.16 -2.85 19.77
C GLN A 335 30.66 -2.68 20.09
N LEU A 336 30.28 -2.57 21.37
CA LEU A 336 28.89 -2.45 21.81
C LEU A 336 28.34 -1.02 21.82
N TYR A 337 29.19 -0.02 22.11
CA TYR A 337 28.73 1.34 22.35
C TYR A 337 29.30 2.37 21.35
N GLY A 338 30.23 1.99 20.48
CA GLY A 338 30.80 2.90 19.47
C GLY A 338 31.39 4.18 20.06
N ILE A 339 31.96 4.10 21.26
CA ILE A 339 32.57 5.24 21.93
C ILE A 339 34.06 5.24 21.58
N ASP A 340 34.47 6.24 20.80
CA ASP A 340 35.85 6.75 20.82
C ASP A 340 36.12 7.43 22.17
#